data_AF-A0A810NDL8-F1
#
_entry.id   AF-A0A810NDL8-F1
#
_cell.length_a   1.000
_cell.length_b   1.000
_cell.length_c   1.000
_cell.angle_alpha   90.00
_cell.angle_beta   90.00
_cell.angle_gamma   90.00
#
_symmetry.space_group_name_H-M   'P 1'
#
loop_
_entity.id
_entity.type
_entity.pdbx_description
1 polymer ?
#
loop_
_entity_poly.entity_id
_entity_poly.type
_entity_poly.pdbx_seq_one_letter_code
_entity_poly.pdbx_strand_id
1 'polypeptide(L)'
;MKVLTSGRPVARRDESAGHPVWCAGGHHCTFGRMPAGQHASIPEVWVTDLARLVATRYRDERGRDRVELRVVLKLDNDERSAEDQARLLLAGTYAGLRHVLVDGGGAEAPW
;
A
#
# COMPACT_ATOMS: atom_id res chain seq x y z
N MET A 1 18.62 -6.91 -1.68
CA MET A 1 17.28 -6.44 -1.29
C MET A 1 16.73 -7.35 -0.21
N LYS A 2 16.37 -6.83 0.97
CA LYS A 2 15.79 -7.64 2.06
C LYS A 2 14.31 -7.31 2.16
N VAL A 3 13.46 -8.23 1.72
CA VAL A 3 12.01 -8.12 1.94
C VAL A 3 11.76 -8.48 3.40
N LEU A 4 11.30 -7.50 4.18
CA LEU A 4 10.84 -7.72 5.55
C LEU A 4 9.31 -7.81 5.48
N THR A 5 8.78 -8.98 5.10
CA THR A 5 7.34 -9.22 5.26
C THR A 5 7.04 -9.24 6.76
N SER A 6 6.53 -8.12 7.28
CA SER A 6 6.11 -8.05 8.68
C SER A 6 4.77 -8.75 8.83
N GLY A 7 4.73 -10.08 8.84
CA GLY A 7 3.50 -10.78 9.13
C GLY A 7 3.62 -12.30 9.10
N ARG A 8 3.86 -12.90 10.27
CA ARG A 8 3.43 -14.28 10.53
C ARG A 8 1.95 -14.43 10.14
N PRO A 9 1.53 -15.52 9.49
CA PRO A 9 0.11 -15.77 9.26
C PRO A 9 -0.55 -15.96 10.64
N VAL A 10 -1.43 -15.04 11.01
CA VAL A 10 -2.28 -15.19 12.20
C VAL A 10 -3.39 -16.15 11.83
N ALA A 11 -3.50 -17.23 12.61
CA ALA A 11 -4.51 -18.31 12.66
C ALA A 11 -5.66 -18.26 11.65
N ARG A 12 -5.97 -19.43 11.05
CA ARG A 12 -7.10 -19.70 10.13
C ARG A 12 -8.24 -18.70 10.31
N ARG A 13 -8.37 -17.80 9.33
CA ARG A 13 -9.35 -16.73 9.32
C ARG A 13 -10.72 -17.31 9.06
N ASP A 14 -11.67 -16.91 9.89
CA ASP A 14 -13.06 -17.26 9.74
C ASP A 14 -13.65 -16.51 8.53
N GLU A 15 -13.56 -17.11 7.35
CA GLU A 15 -14.20 -16.60 6.12
C GLU A 15 -15.70 -16.34 6.35
N SER A 16 -16.31 -17.05 7.31
CA SER A 16 -17.70 -16.90 7.77
C SER A 16 -18.05 -15.51 8.32
N ALA A 17 -17.06 -14.70 8.69
CA ALA A 17 -17.27 -13.33 9.20
C ALA A 17 -17.23 -12.26 8.10
N GLY A 18 -17.17 -12.66 6.81
CA GLY A 18 -17.15 -11.73 5.68
C GLY A 18 -15.77 -11.10 5.40
N HIS A 19 -14.69 -11.64 5.98
CA HIS A 19 -13.33 -11.14 5.76
C HIS A 19 -12.63 -11.88 4.61
N PRO A 20 -12.05 -11.15 3.63
CA PRO A 20 -11.20 -11.75 2.61
C PRO A 20 -9.97 -12.44 3.22
N VAL A 21 -9.48 -13.50 2.56
CA VAL A 21 -8.30 -14.27 3.01
C VAL A 21 -7.06 -13.40 3.29
N TRP A 22 -6.88 -12.30 2.55
CA TRP A 22 -5.77 -11.38 2.71
C TRP A 22 -5.94 -10.37 3.86
N CYS A 23 -7.16 -10.18 4.38
CA CYS A 23 -7.47 -9.16 5.38
C CYS A 23 -6.80 -9.47 6.71
N ALA A 24 -5.91 -8.59 7.18
CA ALA A 24 -5.17 -8.68 8.46
C ALA A 24 -6.05 -9.06 9.66
N GLY A 25 -7.32 -8.63 9.65
CA GLY A 25 -8.21 -8.74 10.81
C GLY A 25 -7.78 -7.84 11.96
N GLY A 26 -8.40 -8.03 13.13
CA GLY A 26 -8.04 -7.30 14.36
C GLY A 26 -8.08 -5.79 14.21
N HIS A 27 -7.10 -5.09 14.80
CA HIS A 27 -7.01 -3.61 14.77
C HIS A 27 -6.66 -3.02 13.40
N HIS A 28 -6.21 -3.85 12.44
CA HIS A 28 -5.95 -3.38 11.08
C HIS A 28 -7.24 -3.29 10.26
N CYS A 29 -8.26 -4.07 10.60
CA CYS A 29 -9.52 -4.09 9.89
C CYS A 29 -10.59 -3.28 10.63
N THR A 30 -11.18 -2.31 9.94
CA THR A 30 -12.30 -1.51 10.47
C THR A 30 -13.65 -1.91 9.87
N PHE A 31 -13.65 -2.82 8.88
CA PHE A 31 -14.87 -3.37 8.27
C PHE A 31 -15.84 -3.92 9.32
N GLY A 32 -17.11 -3.52 9.22
CA GLY A 32 -18.17 -3.90 10.16
C GLY A 32 -18.05 -3.31 11.58
N ARG A 33 -17.01 -2.51 11.85
CA ARG A 33 -16.75 -1.89 13.18
C ARG A 33 -16.88 -0.38 13.19
N MET A 34 -16.79 0.27 12.03
CA MET A 34 -16.82 1.72 11.86
C MET A 34 -17.68 2.07 10.64
N PRO A 35 -18.36 3.24 10.62
CA PRO A 35 -18.94 3.77 9.39
C PRO A 35 -17.86 3.90 8.31
N ALA A 36 -18.15 3.45 7.09
CA ALA A 36 -17.17 3.36 5.99
C ALA A 36 -15.91 2.55 6.34
N GLY A 37 -16.05 1.58 7.25
CA GLY A 37 -14.99 0.66 7.65
C GLY A 37 -14.49 -0.18 6.48
N GLN A 38 -13.22 -0.58 6.53
CA GLN A 38 -12.54 -1.22 5.41
C GLN A 38 -11.74 -2.43 5.87
N HIS A 39 -11.65 -3.42 5.00
CA HIS A 39 -10.64 -4.46 5.14
C HIS A 39 -9.28 -3.85 4.85
N ALA A 40 -8.27 -4.22 5.63
CA ALA A 40 -6.87 -3.89 5.37
C ALA A 40 -6.03 -5.15 5.36
N SER A 41 -5.02 -5.22 4.49
CA SER A 41 -4.01 -6.26 4.54
C SER A 41 -3.03 -6.01 5.68
N ILE A 42 -2.18 -7.00 5.96
CA ILE A 42 -0.93 -6.72 6.67
C ILE A 42 -0.08 -5.85 5.72
N PRO A 43 0.56 -4.76 6.20
CA PRO A 43 1.44 -3.98 5.35
C PRO A 43 2.61 -4.81 4.84
N GLU A 44 2.83 -4.79 3.53
CA GLU A 44 4.04 -5.33 2.93
C GLU A 44 5.14 -4.27 3.01
N VAL A 45 6.28 -4.62 3.61
CA VAL A 45 7.36 -3.68 3.88
C VAL A 45 8.65 -4.13 3.21
N TRP A 46 9.17 -3.31 2.31
CA TRP A 46 10.45 -3.56 1.65
C TRP A 46 11.46 -2.53 2.14
N VAL A 47 12.59 -3.00 2.67
CA VAL A 47 13.71 -2.14 3.05
C VAL A 47 14.82 -2.37 2.04
N THR A 48 15.11 -1.34 1.26
CA THR A 48 16.16 -1.34 0.26
C THR A 48 17.33 -0.48 0.73
N ASP A 49 18.39 -0.48 -0.05
CA ASP A 49 19.50 0.46 0.04
C ASP A 49 19.08 1.91 -0.24
N LEU A 50 17.95 2.13 -0.91
CA LEU A 50 17.46 3.44 -1.33
C LEU A 50 16.31 3.97 -0.46
N ALA A 51 15.41 3.09 -0.01
CA ALA A 51 14.17 3.51 0.63
C ALA A 51 13.54 2.41 1.48
N ARG A 52 12.58 2.82 2.31
CA ARG A 52 11.55 1.95 2.88
C ARG A 52 10.25 2.14 2.10
N LEU A 53 9.77 1.06 1.49
CA LEU A 53 8.48 1.01 0.80
C LEU A 53 7.47 0.26 1.67
N VAL A 54 6.26 0.79 1.77
CA VAL A 54 5.16 0.17 2.50
C VAL A 54 3.93 0.16 1.62
N ALA A 55 3.38 -1.03 1.35
CA ALA A 55 2.15 -1.20 0.60
C ALA A 55 1.07 -1.82 1.49
N THR A 56 -0.10 -1.19 1.55
CA THR A 56 -1.26 -1.75 2.25
C THR A 56 -2.45 -1.80 1.31
N ARG A 57 -3.02 -2.99 1.12
CA ARG A 57 -4.25 -3.17 0.36
C ARG A 57 -5.44 -2.89 1.25
N TYR A 58 -6.39 -2.12 0.72
CA TYR A 58 -7.68 -1.87 1.35
C TYR A 58 -8.82 -2.30 0.44
N ARG A 59 -9.94 -2.71 1.04
CA ARG A 59 -11.21 -2.91 0.34
C ARG A 59 -12.34 -2.30 1.15
N ASP A 60 -13.15 -1.46 0.51
CA ASP A 60 -14.32 -0.86 1.14
C ASP A 60 -15.54 -1.79 1.16
N GLU A 61 -16.61 -1.35 1.80
CA GLU A 61 -17.89 -2.08 1.89
C GLU A 61 -18.57 -2.32 0.53
N ARG A 62 -18.19 -1.57 -0.50
CA ARG A 62 -18.68 -1.74 -1.87
C ARG A 62 -17.81 -2.71 -2.67
N GLY A 63 -16.82 -3.32 -2.04
CA GLY A 63 -15.89 -4.24 -2.69
C GLY A 63 -14.79 -3.56 -3.52
N ARG A 64 -14.65 -2.23 -3.45
CA ARG A 64 -13.64 -1.51 -4.23
C ARG A 64 -12.28 -1.65 -3.56
N ASP A 65 -11.35 -2.26 -4.28
CA ASP A 65 -9.96 -2.40 -3.85
C ASP A 65 -9.17 -1.13 -4.16
N ARG A 66 -8.24 -0.80 -3.26
CA ARG A 66 -7.17 0.15 -3.52
C ARG A 66 -5.90 -0.26 -2.81
N VAL A 67 -4.77 0.26 -3.26
CA VAL A 67 -3.49 0.14 -2.57
C VAL A 67 -3.06 1.51 -2.09
N GLU A 68 -2.70 1.62 -0.83
CA GLU A 68 -1.91 2.73 -0.31
C GLU A 68 -0.44 2.37 -0.42
N LEU A 69 0.32 3.20 -1.13
CA LEU A 69 1.77 3.12 -1.19
C LEU A 69 2.38 4.28 -0.41
N ARG A 70 3.26 3.97 0.55
CA ARG A 70 4.06 4.93 1.30
C ARG A 70 5.53 4.69 1.02
N VAL A 71 6.23 5.74 0.62
CA VAL A 71 7.67 5.72 0.35
C VAL A 71 8.36 6.62 1.37
N VAL A 72 9.38 6.10 2.04
CA VAL A 72 10.20 6.86 3.00
C VAL A 72 11.66 6.71 2.59
N LEU A 73 12.31 7.80 2.24
CA LEU A 73 13.74 7.85 1.92
C LEU A 73 14.39 9.07 2.55
N LYS A 74 15.72 9.05 2.60
CA LYS A 74 16.52 10.21 2.96
C LYS A 74 16.73 11.08 1.72
N LEU A 75 16.51 12.38 1.87
CA LEU A 75 16.83 13.37 0.84
C LEU A 75 18.22 13.96 1.06
N ASP A 76 18.71 14.72 0.08
CA ASP A 76 19.90 15.54 0.22
C ASP A 76 19.76 16.53 1.40
N ASN A 77 20.89 16.98 1.95
CA ASN A 77 20.88 17.98 3.02
C ASN A 77 20.74 19.41 2.46
N ASP A 78 21.08 19.61 1.18
CA ASP A 78 20.81 20.87 0.49
C ASP A 78 19.33 20.97 0.13
N GLU A 79 18.67 22.05 0.58
CA GLU A 79 17.22 22.22 0.46
C GLU A 79 16.75 22.19 -0.99
N ARG A 80 17.50 22.84 -1.90
CA ARG A 80 17.15 22.88 -3.31
C ARG A 80 17.24 21.50 -3.94
N SER A 81 18.31 20.78 -3.65
CA SER A 81 18.50 19.39 -4.11
C SER A 81 17.43 18.46 -3.53
N ALA A 82 17.04 18.62 -2.26
CA ALA A 82 15.98 17.85 -1.62
C ALA A 82 14.61 18.11 -2.27
N GLU A 83 14.29 19.37 -2.58
CA GLU A 83 13.06 19.75 -3.28
C GLU A 83 13.00 19.11 -4.68
N ASP A 84 14.10 19.17 -5.44
CA ASP A 84 14.19 18.56 -6.77
C ASP A 84 14.06 17.03 -6.69
N GLN A 85 14.68 16.39 -5.69
CA GLN A 85 14.52 14.95 -5.44
C GLN A 85 13.07 14.57 -5.10
N ALA A 86 12.38 15.34 -4.26
CA ALA A 86 10.98 15.09 -3.92
C ALA A 86 10.06 15.21 -5.15
N ARG A 87 10.28 16.21 -6.00
CA ARG A 87 9.55 16.38 -7.26
C ARG A 87 9.81 15.24 -8.24
N LEU A 88 11.08 14.85 -8.40
CA LEU A 88 11.47 13.74 -9.26
C LEU A 88 10.89 12.40 -8.75
N LEU A 89 10.83 12.19 -7.44
CA LEU A 89 10.18 11.01 -6.86
C LEU A 89 8.70 10.93 -7.26
N LEU A 90 7.97 12.05 -7.16
CA LEU A 90 6.56 12.10 -7.58
C LEU A 90 6.42 11.79 -9.07
N ALA A 91 7.23 12.42 -9.92
CA ALA A 91 7.20 12.19 -11.36
C ALA A 91 7.53 10.73 -11.72
N GLY A 92 8.58 10.16 -11.13
CA GLY A 92 8.99 8.78 -11.33
C GLY A 92 7.95 7.77 -10.83
N THR A 93 7.34 8.05 -9.66
CA THR A 93 6.24 7.23 -9.11
C THR A 93 5.04 7.25 -10.07
N TYR A 94 4.64 8.42 -10.55
CA TYR A 94 3.54 8.52 -11.53
C TYR A 94 3.84 7.77 -12.82
N ALA A 95 5.05 7.91 -13.37
CA ALA A 95 5.46 7.18 -14.57
C ALA A 95 5.43 5.65 -14.35
N GLY A 96 5.93 5.18 -13.20
CA GLY A 96 5.87 3.76 -12.82
C GLY A 96 4.44 3.25 -12.66
N LEU A 97 3.57 4.02 -11.98
CA LEU A 97 2.14 3.69 -11.85
C LEU A 97 1.44 3.63 -13.21
N ARG A 98 1.71 4.60 -14.10
CA ARG A 98 1.17 4.61 -15.46
C ARG A 98 1.56 3.33 -16.19
N HIS A 99 2.82 2.92 -16.13
CA HIS A 99 3.29 1.69 -16.75
C HIS A 99 2.56 0.45 -16.20
N VAL A 100 2.44 0.33 -14.87
CA VAL A 100 1.76 -0.81 -14.23
C VAL A 100 0.27 -0.86 -14.58
N LEU A 101 -0.43 0.27 -14.58
CA LEU A 101 -1.90 0.31 -14.70
C LEU A 101 -2.39 0.36 -16.15
N VAL A 102 -1.67 1.06 -17.04
CA VAL A 102 -2.05 1.23 -18.45
C VAL A 102 -1.48 0.09 -19.30
N ASP A 103 -0.19 -0.22 -19.15
CA ASP A 103 0.47 -1.23 -20.00
C ASP A 103 0.28 -2.65 -19.45
N GLY A 104 0.01 -2.78 -18.14
CA GLY A 104 -0.31 -4.05 -17.46
C GLY A 104 -1.77 -4.49 -17.55
N GLY A 105 -2.63 -3.74 -18.25
CA GLY A 105 -3.99 -4.17 -18.62
C GLY A 105 -5.07 -4.02 -17.53
N GLY A 106 -4.94 -3.10 -16.58
CA GLY A 106 -6.03 -2.91 -15.60
C GLY A 106 -5.76 -1.85 -14.54
N ALA A 107 -6.26 -0.64 -14.76
CA ALA A 107 -7.29 -0.01 -13.94
C ALA A 107 -7.57 1.41 -14.45
N GLU A 108 -8.85 1.81 -14.46
CA GLU A 108 -9.23 3.23 -14.52
C GLU A 108 -8.88 3.91 -13.19
N ALA A 109 -8.48 5.19 -13.27
CA ALA A 109 -8.24 6.00 -12.08
C ALA A 109 -9.55 6.12 -11.26
N PRO A 110 -9.50 5.95 -9.93
CA PRO A 110 -10.70 5.85 -9.09
C PRO A 110 -11.25 7.21 -8.62
N TRP A 111 -10.78 8.32 -9.19
CA TRP A 111 -11.23 9.67 -8.84
C TRP A 111 -11.81 10.38 -10.07
#